data_AF-A0A952USK1-F1
#
_entry.id   AF-A0A952USK1-F1
#
_cell.length_a   1.000
_cell.length_b   1.000
_cell.length_c   1.000
_cell.angle_alpha   90.00
_cell.angle_beta   90.00
_cell.angle_gamma   90.00
#
_symmetry.space_group_name_H-M   'P 1'
#
loop_
_entity.id
_entity.type
_entity.pdbx_description
1 polymer ?
#
loop_
_entity_poly.entity_id
_entity_poly.type
_entity_poly.pdbx_seq_one_letter_code
_entity_poly.pdbx_strand_id
1 'polypeptide(L)'
;DVDVSVTFGGSPGSDGRETIETDYPDVKEVVCILGYSDYIPNDGAVVRAGLDSSLKAQIAEALIDIANTEEGRVLTQTLFNVTAFAPIDASAYDIVREVSRTFQR
;
A
#
# COMPACT_ATOMS: atom_id res chain seq x y z
N ASP A 1 16.83 27.43 -0.05
CA ASP A 1 15.77 26.47 -0.34
C ASP A 1 16.26 25.07 -0.14
N VAL A 2 15.42 24.24 0.46
CA VAL A 2 15.64 22.80 0.56
C VAL A 2 14.42 22.17 -0.09
N ASP A 3 14.64 21.39 -1.14
CA ASP A 3 13.58 20.61 -1.75
C ASP A 3 13.29 19.41 -0.84
N VAL A 4 12.02 19.21 -0.52
CA VAL A 4 11.55 18.08 0.28
C VAL A 4 10.48 17.32 -0.49
N SER A 5 10.49 16.00 -0.36
CA SER A 5 9.50 15.11 -0.95
C SER A 5 9.03 14.08 0.06
N VAL A 6 7.93 13.40 -0.27
CA VAL A 6 7.41 12.26 0.49
C VAL A 6 7.41 11.07 -0.45
N THR A 7 7.87 9.92 0.04
CA THR A 7 7.91 8.66 -0.70
C THR A 7 7.56 7.49 0.22
N PHE A 8 7.24 6.35 -0.37
CA PHE A 8 6.97 5.10 0.33
C PHE A 8 8.12 4.12 0.13
N GLY A 9 8.46 3.36 1.17
CA GLY A 9 9.32 2.20 1.05
C GLY A 9 8.61 1.03 0.38
N GLY A 10 9.38 0.09 -0.17
CA GLY A 10 8.86 -1.13 -0.81
C GLY A 10 8.21 -2.12 0.16
N SER A 11 8.37 -1.90 1.47
CA SER A 11 7.76 -2.66 2.56
C SER A 11 7.46 -1.75 3.78
N PRO A 12 6.52 -2.13 4.68
CA PRO A 12 6.22 -1.34 5.86
C PRO A 12 7.46 -1.03 6.69
N GLY A 13 7.73 0.27 6.93
CA GLY A 13 8.88 0.75 7.70
C GLY A 13 10.22 0.73 6.95
N SER A 14 10.24 0.37 5.67
CA SER A 14 11.48 0.40 4.86
C SER A 14 11.86 1.82 4.40
N ASP A 15 13.14 1.98 4.07
CA ASP A 15 13.68 3.21 3.52
C ASP A 15 13.24 3.38 2.06
N GLY A 16 12.49 4.45 1.77
CA GLY A 16 12.03 4.76 0.41
C GLY A 16 13.13 4.87 -0.63
N ARG A 17 14.36 5.23 -0.22
CA ARG A 17 15.51 5.36 -1.12
C ARG A 17 15.92 4.02 -1.75
N GLU A 18 15.67 2.90 -1.06
CA GLU A 18 15.97 1.55 -1.56
C GLU A 18 15.27 1.25 -2.89
N THR A 19 14.12 1.89 -3.14
CA THR A 19 13.35 1.68 -4.38
C THR A 19 13.98 2.32 -5.61
N ILE A 20 14.93 3.25 -5.44
CA ILE A 20 15.55 4.03 -6.51
C ILE A 20 17.09 3.92 -6.56
N GLU A 21 17.70 3.13 -5.68
CA GLU A 21 19.17 2.94 -5.62
C GLU A 21 19.78 2.45 -6.93
N THR A 22 19.02 1.67 -7.72
CA THR A 22 19.50 1.17 -9.02
C THR A 22 19.73 2.31 -10.01
N ASP A 23 18.83 3.30 -10.00
CA ASP A 23 18.91 4.45 -10.89
C ASP A 23 19.78 5.58 -10.31
N TYR A 24 19.85 5.67 -8.98
CA TYR A 24 20.59 6.69 -8.23
C TYR A 24 21.45 6.07 -7.12
N PRO A 25 22.64 5.54 -7.44
CA PRO A 25 23.48 4.82 -6.48
C PRO A 25 23.95 5.66 -5.28
N ASP A 26 24.02 6.99 -5.43
CA ASP A 26 24.45 7.95 -4.41
C ASP A 26 23.28 8.53 -3.58
N VAL A 27 22.04 8.08 -3.81
CA VAL A 27 20.83 8.64 -3.18
C VAL A 27 20.92 8.68 -1.65
N LYS A 28 21.55 7.69 -1.02
CA LYS A 28 21.70 7.62 0.44
C LYS A 28 22.73 8.60 1.00
N GLU A 29 23.61 9.14 0.16
CA GLU A 29 24.63 10.13 0.51
C GLU A 29 24.10 11.56 0.33
N VAL A 30 23.32 11.80 -0.73
CA VAL A 30 22.84 13.14 -1.11
C VAL A 30 21.44 13.47 -0.58
N VAL A 31 20.65 12.45 -0.20
CA VAL A 31 19.32 12.60 0.44
C VAL A 31 19.34 11.99 1.84
N CYS A 32 18.70 12.66 2.79
CA CYS A 32 18.51 12.15 4.15
C CYS A 32 17.02 12.02 4.51
N ILE A 33 16.71 11.12 5.44
CA ILE A 33 15.37 10.95 5.97
C ILE A 33 15.14 11.97 7.09
N LEU A 34 14.11 12.81 6.93
CA LEU A 34 13.74 13.81 7.93
C LEU A 34 12.78 13.27 9.00
N GLY A 35 12.03 12.21 8.68
CA GLY A 35 11.08 11.58 9.58
C GLY A 35 10.19 10.57 8.85
N TYR A 36 9.31 9.94 9.63
CA TYR A 36 8.30 8.99 9.15
C TYR A 36 6.92 9.46 9.60
N SER A 37 5.90 9.22 8.79
CA SER A 37 4.50 9.38 9.20
C SER A 37 4.04 8.19 10.03
N ASP A 38 2.86 8.32 10.63
CA ASP A 38 2.14 7.17 11.16
C ASP A 38 1.82 6.15 10.06
N TYR A 39 1.68 4.88 10.46
CA TYR A 39 1.32 3.80 9.56
C TYR A 39 -0.11 3.94 9.04
N ILE A 40 -0.27 3.75 7.74
CA ILE A 40 -1.56 3.65 7.07
C ILE A 40 -1.70 2.24 6.47
N PRO A 41 -2.93 1.73 6.25
CA PRO A 41 -3.10 0.49 5.49
C PRO A 41 -2.55 0.65 4.07
N ASN A 42 -1.96 -0.42 3.53
CA ASN A 42 -1.62 -0.51 2.11
C ASN A 42 -2.90 -0.43 1.24
N ASP A 43 -2.69 -0.24 -0.06
CA ASP A 43 -3.78 -0.23 -1.04
C ASP A 43 -4.63 -1.50 -0.94
N GLY A 44 -5.95 -1.33 -0.98
CA GLY A 44 -6.93 -2.41 -0.87
C GLY A 44 -7.67 -2.67 -2.17
N ALA A 45 -8.27 -3.86 -2.28
CA ALA A 45 -9.23 -4.16 -3.33
C ALA A 45 -10.64 -3.69 -2.90
N VAL A 46 -11.22 -2.77 -3.67
CA VAL A 46 -12.54 -2.20 -3.38
C VAL A 46 -13.56 -2.60 -4.44
N VAL A 47 -14.80 -2.81 -3.98
CA VAL A 47 -15.94 -3.15 -4.83
C VAL A 47 -16.96 -2.02 -4.81
N ARG A 48 -17.75 -1.89 -5.89
CA ARG A 48 -18.75 -0.82 -5.99
C ARG A 48 -19.78 -0.88 -4.85
N ALA A 49 -20.30 0.29 -4.49
CA ALA A 49 -21.44 0.40 -3.59
C ALA A 49 -22.65 -0.37 -4.14
N GLY A 50 -23.45 -0.95 -3.23
CA GLY A 50 -24.64 -1.73 -3.60
C GLY A 50 -24.37 -3.05 -4.34
N LEU A 51 -23.12 -3.56 -4.34
CA LEU A 51 -22.86 -4.93 -4.78
C LEU A 51 -23.48 -5.92 -3.77
N ASP A 52 -24.01 -7.04 -4.26
CA ASP A 52 -24.60 -8.09 -3.42
C ASP A 52 -23.57 -8.61 -2.41
N SER A 53 -23.99 -8.82 -1.16
CA SER A 53 -23.07 -9.21 -0.07
C SER A 53 -22.41 -10.57 -0.31
N SER A 54 -23.11 -11.53 -0.91
CA SER A 54 -22.54 -12.83 -1.23
C SER A 54 -21.46 -12.71 -2.32
N LEU A 55 -21.70 -11.85 -3.32
CA LEU A 55 -20.72 -11.60 -4.37
C LEU A 55 -19.49 -10.84 -3.85
N LYS A 56 -19.66 -9.90 -2.90
CA LYS A 56 -18.52 -9.25 -2.23
C LYS A 56 -17.63 -10.27 -1.52
N ALA A 57 -18.25 -11.20 -0.78
CA ALA A 57 -17.52 -12.26 -0.07
C ALA A 57 -16.78 -13.18 -1.04
N GLN A 58 -17.44 -13.61 -2.13
CA GLN A 58 -16.82 -14.47 -3.15
C GLN A 58 -15.62 -13.79 -3.84
N ILE A 59 -15.70 -12.49 -4.14
CA ILE A 59 -14.58 -11.75 -4.73
C ILE A 59 -13.41 -11.67 -3.75
N ALA A 60 -13.68 -11.37 -2.48
CA ALA A 60 -12.64 -11.29 -1.46
C ALA A 60 -11.95 -12.65 -1.24
N GLU A 61 -12.73 -13.71 -1.12
CA GLU A 61 -12.24 -15.08 -0.97
C GLU A 61 -11.41 -15.51 -2.19
N ALA A 62 -11.90 -15.27 -3.41
CA ALA A 62 -11.16 -15.60 -4.63
C ALA A 62 -9.80 -14.88 -4.72
N LEU A 63 -9.72 -13.61 -4.34
CA LEU A 63 -8.44 -12.87 -4.33
C LEU A 63 -7.45 -13.46 -3.31
N ILE A 64 -7.94 -13.82 -2.13
CA ILE A 64 -7.14 -14.46 -1.09
C ILE A 64 -6.65 -15.84 -1.57
N ASP A 65 -7.55 -16.66 -2.11
CA ASP A 65 -7.22 -18.00 -2.60
C ASP A 65 -6.21 -17.96 -3.74
N ILE A 66 -6.36 -17.04 -4.69
CA ILE A 66 -5.39 -16.84 -5.76
C ILE A 66 -4.02 -16.52 -5.16
N ALA A 67 -3.92 -15.52 -4.28
CA ALA A 67 -2.64 -15.12 -3.68
C ALA A 67 -2.00 -16.20 -2.80
N ASN A 68 -2.77 -17.19 -2.33
CA ASN A 68 -2.28 -18.32 -1.54
C ASN A 68 -1.70 -19.47 -2.38
N THR A 69 -1.85 -19.43 -3.70
CA THR A 69 -1.15 -20.35 -4.62
C THR A 69 0.23 -19.81 -4.97
N GLU A 70 1.19 -20.67 -5.32
CA GLU A 70 2.54 -20.21 -5.68
C GLU A 70 2.50 -19.38 -6.98
N GLU A 71 1.76 -19.83 -7.99
CA GLU A 71 1.58 -19.10 -9.24
C GLU A 71 0.88 -17.75 -9.00
N GLY A 72 -0.15 -17.73 -8.14
CA GLY A 72 -0.88 -16.50 -7.83
C GLY A 72 -0.07 -15.53 -6.97
N ARG A 73 0.80 -16.01 -6.08
CA ARG A 73 1.77 -15.18 -5.36
C ARG A 73 2.77 -14.53 -6.31
N VAL A 74 3.30 -15.28 -7.28
CA VAL A 74 4.16 -14.72 -8.35
C VAL A 74 3.39 -13.70 -9.18
N LEU A 75 2.14 -13.99 -9.55
CA LEU A 75 1.30 -13.10 -10.36
C LEU A 75 1.00 -11.78 -9.64
N THR A 76 0.53 -11.84 -8.40
CA THR A 76 0.16 -10.66 -7.60
C THR A 76 1.37 -9.81 -7.24
N GLN A 77 2.51 -10.44 -6.94
CA GLN A 77 3.78 -9.76 -6.75
C GLN A 77 4.24 -9.05 -8.02
N THR A 78 4.16 -9.71 -9.18
CA THR A 78 4.63 -9.16 -10.46
C THR A 78 3.77 -7.99 -10.95
N LEU A 79 2.45 -8.10 -10.82
CA LEU A 79 1.52 -7.09 -11.34
C LEU A 79 1.33 -5.91 -10.39
N PHE A 80 1.35 -6.17 -9.08
CA PHE A 80 0.88 -5.21 -8.08
C PHE A 80 1.80 -5.05 -6.87
N ASN A 81 2.95 -5.73 -6.82
CA ASN A 81 3.81 -5.79 -5.63
C ASN A 81 3.06 -6.25 -4.36
N VAL A 82 2.02 -7.09 -4.54
CA VAL A 82 1.21 -7.63 -3.44
C VAL A 82 1.72 -9.01 -3.06
N THR A 83 2.00 -9.20 -1.78
CA THR A 83 2.46 -10.48 -1.23
C THR A 83 1.32 -11.36 -0.71
N ALA A 84 0.23 -10.75 -0.24
CA ALA A 84 -0.95 -11.44 0.27
C ALA A 84 -2.16 -10.49 0.32
N PHE A 85 -3.36 -11.07 0.34
CA PHE A 85 -4.61 -10.38 0.67
C PHE A 85 -5.15 -10.89 2.01
N ALA A 86 -5.82 -10.01 2.75
CA ALA A 86 -6.51 -10.36 3.97
C ALA A 86 -7.81 -9.55 4.10
N PRO A 87 -8.84 -10.09 4.77
CA PRO A 87 -10.01 -9.31 5.15
C PRO A 87 -9.61 -8.13 6.03
N ILE A 88 -10.25 -6.98 5.82
CA ILE A 88 -10.00 -5.78 6.61
C ILE A 88 -11.31 -5.13 7.02
N ASP A 89 -11.33 -4.54 8.21
CA ASP A 89 -12.44 -3.71 8.65
C ASP A 89 -12.27 -2.26 8.14
N ALA A 90 -13.38 -1.59 7.86
CA ALA A 90 -13.38 -0.23 7.35
C ALA A 90 -12.73 0.78 8.31
N SER A 91 -12.64 0.48 9.61
CA SER A 91 -11.94 1.30 10.62
C SER A 91 -10.43 1.38 10.40
N ALA A 92 -9.82 0.44 9.66
CA ALA A 92 -8.40 0.55 9.30
C ALA A 92 -8.08 1.83 8.49
N TYR A 93 -9.08 2.37 7.79
CA TYR A 93 -8.96 3.61 7.02
C TYR A 93 -9.36 4.86 7.83
N ASP A 94 -9.62 4.76 9.14
CA ASP A 94 -10.01 5.92 9.94
C ASP A 94 -8.89 6.97 10.04
N ILE A 95 -7.63 6.54 10.10
CA ILE A 95 -6.46 7.44 10.04
C ILE A 95 -6.44 8.25 8.73
N VAL A 96 -6.79 7.61 7.62
CA VAL A 96 -6.88 8.27 6.30
C VAL A 96 -8.04 9.27 6.28
N ARG A 97 -9.19 8.90 6.85
CA ARG A 97 -10.35 9.80 6.96
C ARG A 97 -10.05 10.99 7.85
N GLU A 98 -9.28 10.81 8.92
CA GLU A 98 -8.85 11.89 9.79
C GLU A 98 -7.98 12.91 9.06
N VAL A 99 -6.94 12.44 8.39
CA VAL A 99 -6.06 13.30 7.59
C VAL A 99 -6.86 14.00 6.48
N SER A 100 -7.78 13.30 5.80
CA SER A 100 -8.62 13.88 4.75
C SER A 100 -9.45 15.08 5.23
N ARG A 101 -9.98 15.06 6.46
CA ARG A 101 -10.75 16.18 7.02
C ARG A 101 -9.95 17.47 7.10
N THR A 102 -8.64 17.41 7.28
CA THR A 102 -7.76 18.60 7.28
C THR A 102 -7.78 19.35 5.93
N PHE A 103 -8.11 18.66 4.84
CA PHE A 103 -8.13 19.21 3.48
C PHE A 103 -9.52 19.64 3.00
N GLN A 104 -10.59 19.29 3.72
CA GLN A 104 -11.99 19.55 3.31
C GLN A 104 -12.44 20.98 3.67
N ARG A 105 -11.74 21.99 3.13
CA ARG A 105 -12.09 23.40 3.29
C ARG A 105 -13.36 23.80 2.56
#